data_AF-A0A357TKI9-F1
#
_entry.id   AF-A0A357TKI9-F1
#
_cell.length_a   1.000
_cell.length_b   1.000
_cell.length_c   1.000
_cell.angle_alpha   90.00
_cell.angle_beta   90.00
_cell.angle_gamma   90.00
#
_symmetry.space_group_name_H-M   'P 1'
#
loop_
_entity.id
_entity.type
_entity.pdbx_description
1 polymer ?
#
loop_
_entity_poly.entity_id
_entity_poly.type
_entity_poly.pdbx_seq_one_letter_code
_entity_poly.pdbx_strand_id
1 'polypeptide(L)' 'MNSVLERVYEIGIIPVIAFNSVDEAIPLCKALMDGGLPAAEVTFRTA' A
#
# COMPACT_ATOMS: atom_id res chain seq x y z
N MET A 1 -19.24 -4.89 12.64
CA MET A 1 -18.00 -5.28 11.95
C MET A 1 -17.19 -4.02 11.69
N ASN A 2 -15.86 -4.06 11.71
CA ASN A 2 -15.02 -2.87 11.51
C ASN A 2 -14.86 -2.61 10.00
N SER A 3 -15.32 -1.45 9.52
CA SER A 3 -15.34 -1.10 8.09
C SER A 3 -13.97 -1.05 7.42
N VAL A 4 -12.91 -0.75 8.18
CA VAL A 4 -11.53 -0.79 7.67
C VAL A 4 -11.11 -2.23 7.42
N LEU A 5 -11.42 -3.14 8.35
CA LEU A 5 -11.06 -4.55 8.22
C LEU A 5 -11.84 -5.23 7.07
N GLU A 6 -13.10 -4.85 6.87
CA GLU A 6 -13.90 -5.31 5.72
C GLU A 6 -13.22 -4.92 4.40
N ARG A 7 -12.78 -3.66 4.29
CA ARG A 7 -12.13 -3.16 3.07
C ARG A 7 -10.77 -3.81 2.82
N VAL A 8 -9.98 -4.07 3.87
CA VAL A 8 -8.72 -4.82 3.75
C VAL A 8 -8.97 -6.26 3.28
N TYR A 9 -10.02 -6.91 3.78
CA TYR A 9 -10.43 -8.25 3.35
C TYR A 9 -10.84 -8.28 1.87
N GLU A 10 -11.62 -7.29 1.40
CA GLU A 10 -12.04 -7.17 -0.01
C GLU A 10 -10.87 -6.99 -0.99
N ILE A 11 -9.77 -6.35 -0.56
CA ILE A 11 -8.57 -6.14 -1.38
C ILE A 11 -7.79 -7.46 -1.57
N GLY A 12 -7.82 -8.35 -0.58
CA GLY A 12 -7.15 -9.65 -0.61
C GLY A 12 -5.64 -9.62 -0.36
N ILE A 13 -4.89 -8.74 -1.03
CA ILE A 13 -3.42 -8.61 -0.88
C ILE A 13 -3.03 -7.18 -0.50
N ILE A 14 -2.24 -7.04 0.57
CA ILE A 14 -1.64 -5.77 0.97
C ILE A 14 -0.13 -5.81 0.73
N PRO A 15 0.41 -5.09 -0.25
CA PRO A 15 1.85 -4.99 -0.46
C PRO A 15 2.50 -4.21 0.69
N VAL A 16 3.60 -4.75 1.21
CA VAL A 16 4.45 -4.14 2.25
C VAL A 16 5.64 -3.48 1.55
N ILE A 17 5.79 -2.16 1.72
CA ILE A 17 6.69 -1.35 0.90
C ILE A 17 7.64 -0.56 1.79
N ALA A 18 8.94 -0.67 1.51
CA ALA A 18 9.97 0.19 2.07
C ALA A 18 10.51 1.12 0.98
N PHE A 19 10.26 2.42 1.10
CA PHE A 19 10.74 3.41 0.15
C PHE A 19 12.22 3.75 0.37
N ASN A 20 12.97 3.94 -0.71
CA ASN A 20 14.35 4.46 -0.66
C ASN A 20 14.38 5.99 -0.74
N SER A 21 13.40 6.59 -1.42
CA SER A 21 13.22 8.03 -1.54
C SER A 21 11.73 8.39 -1.53
N VAL A 22 11.42 9.65 -1.18
CA VAL A 22 10.04 10.17 -1.23
C VAL A 22 9.52 10.26 -2.67
N ASP A 23 10.42 10.48 -3.63
CA ASP A 23 10.09 10.66 -5.05
C ASP A 23 9.51 9.38 -5.69
N GLU A 24 9.85 8.21 -5.15
CA GLU A 24 9.31 6.91 -5.58
C GLU A 24 7.85 6.67 -5.13
N ALA A 25 7.38 7.39 -4.10
CA ALA A 25 6.11 7.09 -3.45
C ALA A 25 4.91 7.30 -4.38
N ILE A 26 4.83 8.46 -5.03
CA ILE A 26 3.69 8.80 -5.90
C ILE A 26 3.62 7.88 -7.12
N PRO A 27 4.71 7.67 -7.90
CA PRO A 27 4.66 6.77 -9.06
C PRO A 27 4.28 5.34 -8.69
N LEU A 28 4.83 4.79 -7.60
CA LEU A 28 4.52 3.42 -7.17
C LEU A 28 3.06 3.28 -6.73
N CYS A 29 2.54 4.19 -5.91
CA CYS A 29 1.15 4.15 -5.46
C CYS A 29 0.16 4.27 -6.62
N LYS A 30 0.47 5.06 -7.66
CA LYS A 30 -0.34 5.11 -8.88
C LYS A 30 -0.35 3.77 -9.61
N ALA A 31 0.82 3.17 -9.82
CA ALA A 31 0.92 1.86 -10.47
C ALA A 31 0.17 0.76 -9.70
N LEU A 32 0.19 0.80 -8.36
CA LEU A 32 -0.59 -0.12 -7.52
C LEU A 32 -2.10 0.08 -7.70
N MET A 33 -2.58 1.33 -7.68
CA MET A 33 -3.99 1.63 -7.94
C MET A 33 -4.41 1.16 -9.34
N ASP A 34 -3.61 1.44 -10.37
CA ASP A 34 -3.88 1.00 -11.76
C ASP A 34 -3.88 -0.52 -11.89
N GLY A 35 -3.08 -1.21 -11.06
CA GLY A 35 -3.02 -2.68 -10.95
C GLY A 35 -4.10 -3.30 -10.07
N GLY A 36 -5.03 -2.51 -9.52
CA GLY A 36 -6.14 -3.01 -8.69
C GLY A 36 -5.78 -3.22 -7.21
N LEU A 37 -4.68 -2.66 -6.72
CA LEU A 37 -4.24 -2.69 -5.33
C LEU A 37 -4.38 -1.29 -4.70
N PRO A 38 -5.55 -0.93 -4.14
CA PRO A 38 -5.82 0.42 -3.65
C PRO A 38 -5.30 0.70 -2.24
N ALA A 39 -4.57 -0.23 -1.62
CA ALA A 39 -3.93 -0.06 -0.31
C ALA A 39 -2.54 -0.69 -0.29
N ALA A 40 -1.65 -0.14 0.53
CA ALA A 40 -0.31 -0.66 0.80
C ALA A 40 0.08 -0.36 2.25
N GLU A 41 0.92 -1.21 2.83
CA GLU A 41 1.57 -0.96 4.11
C GLU A 41 2.93 -0.30 3.87
N VAL A 42 3.20 0.81 4.56
CA VAL A 42 4.51 1.48 4.48
C VAL A 42 5.36 1.06 5.67
N THR A 43 6.44 0.34 5.40
CA THR A 43 7.38 -0.10 6.44
C THR A 43 8.32 1.03 6.83
N PHE A 44 8.33 1.35 8.13
CA PHE A 44 9.31 2.25 8.71
C PHE A 44 10.62 1.47 8.90
N ARG A 45 11.60 1.70 8.03
CA ARG A 45 12.95 1.17 8.25
C ARG A 45 13.64 2.04 9.32
N THR A 46 14.12 1.42 10.37
CA THR A 46 15.12 2.03 11.25
C THR A 46 16.46 2.04 10.52
N ALA A 47 17.20 3.15 10.60
CA ALA A 47 18.62 3.18 10.24
C ALA A 47 19.45 2.38 11.24
#